data_AF-A0A6A7BTJ9-F1
#
_entry.id   AF-A0A6A7BTJ9-F1
#
_cell.length_a   1.000
_cell.length_b   1.000
_cell.length_c   1.000
_cell.angle_alpha   90.00
_cell.angle_beta   90.00
_cell.angle_gamma   90.00
#
_symmetry.space_group_name_H-M   'P 1'
#
loop_
_entity.id
_entity.type
_entity.pdbx_description
1 polymer ?
#
loop_
_entity_poly.entity_id
_entity_poly.type
_entity_poly.pdbx_seq_one_letter_code
_entity_poly.pdbx_strand_id
1 'polypeptide(L)'
;DDGRHRNHPLYGKGPHPDGLYHCPFAEEAHCEQQHPPIKLKCQYDKYIDSHIKPFRCRAETCANAVFSSTACLLRHEREAHAMHGYGANPHLCFYPGCERQIRGFPRRYNLFDHMKRVHQHVE
;
A
#
# COMPACT_ATOMS: atom_id res chain seq x y z
N ASP A 1 15.74 13.98 -4.08
CA ASP A 1 15.01 12.71 -4.31
C ASP A 1 15.04 11.79 -3.07
N ASP A 2 15.18 12.36 -1.88
CA ASP A 2 15.69 11.62 -0.71
C ASP A 2 14.66 10.69 -0.04
N GLY A 3 13.36 11.02 -0.10
CA GLY A 3 12.30 10.31 0.62
C GLY A 3 11.81 8.97 0.03
N ARG A 4 12.54 8.36 -0.91
CA ARG A 4 12.16 7.09 -1.56
C ARG A 4 13.07 5.91 -1.24
N HIS A 5 14.17 6.14 -0.53
CA HIS A 5 15.18 5.13 -0.27
C HIS A 5 15.13 4.66 1.19
N ARG A 6 15.13 3.34 1.38
CA ARG A 6 15.18 2.69 2.69
C ARG A 6 16.58 2.89 3.30
N ASN A 7 16.76 3.96 4.07
CA ASN A 7 18.03 4.32 4.68
C ASN A 7 18.15 3.90 6.17
N HIS A 8 17.09 3.33 6.75
CA HIS A 8 17.07 2.97 8.15
C HIS A 8 17.98 1.76 8.46
N PRO A 9 18.77 1.78 9.55
CA PRO A 9 19.68 0.67 9.89
C PRO A 9 19.01 -0.70 10.01
N LEU A 10 17.71 -0.73 10.37
CA LEU A 10 16.95 -1.97 10.49
C LEU A 10 16.88 -2.79 9.19
N TYR A 11 16.94 -2.14 8.01
CA TYR A 11 16.97 -2.88 6.74
C TYR A 11 18.28 -3.64 6.52
N GLY A 12 19.36 -3.28 7.21
CA GLY A 12 20.65 -3.98 7.12
C GLY A 12 20.75 -5.22 7.99
N LYS A 13 19.76 -5.50 8.85
CA LYS A 13 19.78 -6.67 9.73
C LYS A 13 19.68 -7.97 8.91
N GLY A 14 20.61 -8.88 9.18
CA GLY A 14 20.60 -10.24 8.63
C GLY A 14 19.63 -11.17 9.36
N PRO A 15 19.50 -12.41 8.90
CA PRO A 15 18.72 -13.42 9.60
C PRO A 15 19.35 -13.76 10.97
N HIS A 16 18.50 -14.18 11.90
CA HIS A 16 18.91 -14.72 13.19
C HIS A 16 19.56 -16.12 13.02
N PRO A 17 20.13 -16.71 14.10
CA PRO A 17 20.78 -18.03 14.05
C PRO A 17 19.88 -19.17 13.55
N ASP A 18 18.55 -19.01 13.62
CA ASP A 18 17.56 -19.95 13.08
C ASP A 18 17.36 -19.82 11.56
N GLY A 19 18.06 -18.88 10.91
CA GLY A 19 17.95 -18.60 9.48
C GLY A 19 16.71 -17.77 9.10
N LEU A 20 15.98 -17.23 10.08
CA LEU A 20 14.77 -16.42 9.85
C LEU A 20 15.04 -14.95 10.17
N TYR A 21 14.30 -14.07 9.52
CA TYR A 21 14.24 -12.65 9.86
C TYR A 21 13.14 -12.43 10.89
N HIS A 22 13.51 -11.83 12.01
CA HIS A 22 12.59 -11.51 13.11
C HIS A 22 12.31 -10.02 13.15
N CYS A 23 11.03 -9.65 13.31
CA CYS A 23 10.66 -8.26 13.43
C CYS A 23 11.28 -7.67 14.71
N PRO A 24 12.01 -6.54 14.64
CA PRO A 24 12.67 -5.95 15.81
C PRO A 24 11.67 -5.31 16.79
N PHE A 25 10.41 -5.18 16.39
CA PHE A 25 9.31 -4.63 17.20
C PHE A 25 8.39 -5.74 17.75
N ALA A 26 8.87 -6.98 17.84
CA ALA A 26 8.07 -8.12 18.27
C ALA A 26 7.44 -7.94 19.67
N GLU A 27 8.04 -7.12 20.53
CA GLU A 27 7.53 -6.78 21.86
C GLU A 27 6.32 -5.82 21.83
N GLU A 28 6.05 -5.18 20.69
CA GLU A 28 4.87 -4.33 20.53
C GLU A 28 3.59 -5.18 20.43
N ALA A 29 2.51 -4.67 21.03
CA ALA A 29 1.23 -5.35 21.03
C ALA A 29 0.76 -5.67 19.60
N HIS A 30 0.41 -6.94 19.36
CA HIS A 30 -0.05 -7.47 18.08
C HIS A 30 1.01 -7.55 16.95
N CYS A 31 2.28 -7.22 17.23
CA CYS A 31 3.32 -7.26 16.21
C CYS A 31 3.70 -8.71 15.86
N GLU A 32 3.84 -9.60 16.84
CA GLU A 32 4.22 -11.00 16.62
C GLU A 32 3.20 -11.74 15.74
N GLN A 33 1.90 -11.44 15.89
CA GLN A 33 0.83 -12.03 15.09
C GLN A 33 0.81 -11.50 13.65
N GLN A 34 1.17 -10.23 13.45
CA GLN A 34 1.20 -9.59 12.13
C GLN A 34 2.51 -9.82 11.38
N HIS A 35 3.61 -9.98 12.11
CA HIS A 35 4.96 -10.10 11.60
C HIS A 35 5.66 -11.37 12.14
N PRO A 36 5.16 -12.56 11.79
CA PRO A 36 5.82 -13.81 12.17
C PRO A 36 7.22 -13.91 11.55
N PRO A 37 8.12 -14.74 12.11
CA PRO A 37 9.45 -14.98 11.55
C PRO A 37 9.37 -15.50 10.10
N ILE A 38 10.18 -14.93 9.22
CA ILE A 38 10.10 -15.17 7.76
C ILE A 38 11.47 -15.36 7.15
N LYS A 39 11.55 -16.15 6.07
CA LYS A 39 12.82 -16.43 5.37
C LYS A 39 13.25 -15.31 4.42
N LEU A 40 12.29 -14.57 3.88
CA LEU A 40 12.54 -13.66 2.77
C LEU A 40 12.78 -12.23 3.27
N LYS A 41 13.96 -11.71 2.98
CA LYS A 41 14.34 -10.31 3.27
C LYS A 41 13.34 -9.29 2.74
N CYS A 42 12.79 -9.49 1.54
CA CYS A 42 11.85 -8.54 0.95
C CYS A 42 10.52 -8.45 1.74
N GLN A 43 10.12 -9.50 2.45
CA GLN A 43 8.96 -9.47 3.33
C GLN A 43 9.34 -8.82 4.68
N TYR A 44 10.55 -9.06 5.18
CA TYR A 44 11.07 -8.42 6.37
C TYR A 44 11.11 -6.90 6.21
N ASP A 45 11.61 -6.41 5.08
CA ASP A 45 11.63 -4.99 4.79
C ASP A 45 10.21 -4.40 4.81
N LYS A 46 9.17 -5.14 4.39
CA LYS A 46 7.77 -4.68 4.49
C LYS A 46 7.29 -4.58 5.93
N TYR A 47 7.72 -5.48 6.83
CA TYR A 47 7.44 -5.38 8.26
C TYR A 47 8.14 -4.17 8.88
N ILE A 48 9.34 -3.84 8.43
CA ILE A 48 10.00 -2.59 8.86
C ILE A 48 9.25 -1.37 8.32
N ASP A 49 8.84 -1.40 7.04
CA ASP A 49 8.10 -0.30 6.43
C ASP A 49 6.76 -0.01 7.14
N SER A 50 6.06 -1.03 7.67
CA SER A 50 4.79 -0.84 8.38
C SER A 50 4.94 -0.08 9.70
N HIS A 51 6.09 -0.26 10.36
CA HIS A 51 6.46 0.40 11.60
C HIS A 51 6.97 1.81 11.38
N ILE A 52 8.07 1.96 10.62
CA ILE A 52 8.74 3.25 10.50
C ILE A 52 8.09 4.18 9.47
N LYS A 53 7.25 3.63 8.58
CA LYS A 53 6.51 4.36 7.53
C LYS A 53 7.40 5.37 6.80
N PRO A 54 8.44 4.90 6.08
CA PRO A 54 9.52 5.76 5.62
C PRO A 54 9.10 6.76 4.53
N PHE A 55 7.96 6.53 3.89
CA PHE A 55 7.51 7.35 2.76
C PHE A 55 6.64 8.51 3.24
N ARG A 56 6.97 9.73 2.81
CA ARG A 56 6.28 10.97 3.20
C ARG A 56 5.79 11.74 1.99
N CYS A 57 4.65 12.40 2.15
CA CYS A 57 4.20 13.39 1.16
C CYS A 57 5.07 14.65 1.25
N ARG A 58 5.35 15.27 0.10
CA ARG A 58 6.15 16.51 0.03
C ARG A 58 5.31 17.78 0.20
N ALA A 59 3.98 17.68 0.17
CA ALA A 59 3.11 18.82 0.38
C ALA A 59 3.11 19.24 1.86
N GLU A 60 3.26 20.54 2.12
CA GLU A 60 3.30 21.10 3.48
C GLU A 60 2.02 20.81 4.27
N THR A 61 0.86 20.79 3.58
CA THR A 61 -0.44 20.42 4.16
C THR A 61 -0.52 18.97 4.63
N CYS A 62 0.47 18.14 4.29
CA CYS A 62 0.54 16.72 4.62
C CYS A 62 1.81 16.35 5.38
N ALA A 63 2.43 17.30 6.10
CA ALA A 63 3.66 17.09 6.86
C ALA A 63 3.60 15.87 7.83
N ASN A 64 2.41 15.58 8.37
CA ASN A 64 2.19 14.45 9.29
C ASN A 64 1.80 13.14 8.58
N ALA A 65 1.57 13.15 7.27
CA ALA A 65 1.17 11.98 6.51
C ALA A 65 2.38 11.09 6.20
N VAL A 66 2.41 9.91 6.81
CA VAL A 66 3.46 8.88 6.65
C VAL A 66 2.87 7.60 6.09
N PHE A 67 3.61 6.91 5.23
CA PHE A 67 3.14 5.74 4.50
C PHE A 67 4.14 4.59 4.58
N SER A 68 3.61 3.37 4.64
CA SER A 68 4.38 2.12 4.67
C SER A 68 4.76 1.59 3.28
N SER A 69 4.33 2.27 2.21
CA SER A 69 4.75 1.90 0.85
C SER A 69 4.64 3.08 -0.10
N THR A 70 5.45 3.06 -1.15
CA THR A 70 5.33 3.99 -2.28
C THR A 70 3.94 3.95 -2.92
N ALA A 71 3.29 2.78 -2.97
CA ALA A 71 1.95 2.65 -3.51
C ALA A 71 0.90 3.43 -2.68
N CYS A 72 1.00 3.36 -1.35
CA CYS A 72 0.15 4.15 -0.46
C CYS A 72 0.40 5.66 -0.62
N LEU A 73 1.67 6.07 -0.75
CA LEU A 73 2.03 7.46 -0.98
C LEU A 73 1.47 7.97 -2.33
N LEU A 74 1.69 7.26 -3.43
CA LEU A 74 1.22 7.66 -4.76
C LEU A 74 -0.32 7.77 -4.81
N ARG A 75 -1.01 6.87 -4.09
CA ARG A 75 -2.46 6.94 -3.94
C ARG A 75 -2.87 8.20 -3.19
N HIS A 76 -2.19 8.53 -2.09
CA HIS A 76 -2.43 9.75 -1.35
C HIS A 76 -2.18 10.99 -2.21
N GLU A 77 -1.06 11.06 -2.93
CA GLU A 77 -0.75 12.19 -3.82
C GLU A 77 -1.82 12.37 -4.90
N ARG A 78 -2.32 11.27 -5.45
CA ARG A 78 -3.44 11.30 -6.39
C ARG A 78 -4.69 11.88 -5.74
N GLU A 79 -5.09 11.35 -4.58
CA GLU A 79 -6.38 11.65 -3.95
C GLU A 79 -6.41 13.03 -3.25
N ALA A 80 -5.35 13.42 -2.57
CA ALA A 80 -5.26 14.65 -1.78
C ALA A 80 -4.72 15.85 -2.56
N HIS A 81 -3.99 15.61 -3.65
CA HIS A 81 -3.29 16.66 -4.41
C HIS A 81 -3.61 16.66 -5.91
N ALA A 82 -4.60 15.87 -6.32
CA ALA A 82 -5.01 15.73 -7.71
C ALA A 82 -3.87 15.35 -8.69
N MET A 83 -2.81 14.69 -8.20
CA MET A 83 -1.67 14.28 -9.01
C MET A 83 -1.93 12.99 -9.79
N HIS A 84 -1.02 12.64 -10.72
CA HIS A 84 -0.99 11.33 -11.38
C HIS A 84 -2.30 10.92 -12.09
N GLY A 85 -2.96 11.87 -12.77
CA GLY A 85 -4.19 11.62 -13.52
C GLY A 85 -5.44 11.52 -12.64
N TYR A 86 -5.52 12.31 -11.55
CA TYR A 86 -6.71 12.38 -10.72
C TYR A 86 -7.96 12.78 -11.51
N GLY A 87 -9.10 12.19 -11.15
CA GLY A 87 -10.37 12.35 -11.85
C GLY A 87 -10.54 11.42 -13.06
N ALA A 88 -9.46 10.81 -13.57
CA ALA A 88 -9.58 9.79 -14.62
C ALA A 88 -10.20 8.51 -14.04
N ASN A 89 -11.31 8.07 -14.67
CA ASN A 89 -12.01 6.84 -14.32
C ASN A 89 -11.97 5.82 -15.47
N PRO A 90 -10.78 5.34 -15.88
CA PRO A 90 -10.62 4.53 -17.08
C PRO A 90 -11.27 3.14 -16.99
N HIS A 91 -11.63 2.68 -15.79
CA HIS A 91 -12.17 1.35 -15.59
C HIS A 91 -13.69 1.38 -15.59
N LEU A 92 -14.29 1.22 -16.78
CA LEU A 92 -15.74 1.23 -16.98
C LEU A 92 -16.35 -0.14 -16.68
N CYS A 93 -17.55 -0.16 -16.10
CA CYS A 93 -18.33 -1.39 -16.01
C CYS A 93 -18.89 -1.76 -17.39
N PHE A 94 -18.78 -3.02 -17.81
CA PHE A 94 -19.27 -3.46 -19.12
C PHE A 94 -20.69 -4.02 -19.09
N TYR A 95 -21.31 -4.14 -17.90
CA TYR A 95 -22.69 -4.61 -17.79
C TYR A 95 -23.66 -3.56 -18.35
N PRO A 96 -24.50 -3.92 -19.34
CA PRO A 96 -25.44 -2.98 -19.96
C PRO A 96 -26.38 -2.34 -18.94
N GLY A 97 -26.59 -1.03 -19.06
CA GLY A 97 -27.50 -0.27 -18.19
C GLY A 97 -26.91 0.09 -16.82
N CYS A 98 -25.68 -0.31 -16.53
CA CYS A 98 -25.01 0.11 -15.31
C CYS A 98 -24.52 1.57 -15.42
N GLU A 99 -24.83 2.42 -14.45
CA GLU A 99 -24.35 3.82 -14.42
C GLU A 99 -22.81 3.94 -14.46
N ARG A 100 -22.14 2.89 -13.98
CA ARG A 100 -20.68 2.79 -13.97
C ARG A 100 -20.08 2.45 -15.33
N GLN A 101 -20.90 2.17 -16.34
CA GLN A 101 -20.47 2.06 -17.74
C GLN A 101 -20.03 3.41 -18.32
N ILE A 102 -20.51 4.54 -17.79
CA ILE A 102 -20.12 5.89 -18.23
C ILE A 102 -19.17 6.55 -17.22
N ARG A 103 -19.49 6.46 -15.92
CA ARG A 103 -18.71 7.14 -14.86
C ARG A 103 -17.41 6.42 -14.50
N GLY A 104 -17.38 5.11 -14.67
CA GLY A 104 -16.22 4.27 -14.37
C GLY A 104 -15.72 4.28 -12.92
N PHE A 105 -14.51 3.77 -12.79
CA PHE A 105 -13.74 3.72 -11.57
C PHE A 105 -12.29 4.16 -11.82
N PRO A 106 -11.66 4.81 -10.83
CA PRO A 106 -10.25 5.20 -10.92
C PRO A 106 -9.29 3.99 -10.77
N ARG A 107 -9.78 2.83 -10.31
CA ARG A 107 -8.97 1.61 -10.12
C ARG A 107 -9.70 0.36 -10.56
N ARG A 108 -8.94 -0.58 -11.15
CA ARG A 108 -9.44 -1.89 -11.60
C ARG A 108 -10.04 -2.72 -10.47
N TYR A 109 -9.44 -2.69 -9.28
CA TYR A 109 -9.98 -3.38 -8.10
C TYR A 109 -11.40 -2.91 -7.76
N ASN A 110 -11.66 -1.60 -7.80
CA ASN A 110 -12.98 -1.05 -7.50
C ASN A 110 -14.03 -1.46 -8.55
N LEU A 111 -13.64 -1.53 -9.83
CA LEU A 111 -14.50 -2.08 -10.88
C LEU A 111 -14.84 -3.54 -10.59
N PHE A 112 -13.84 -4.34 -10.28
CA PHE A 112 -14.01 -5.76 -10.06
C PHE A 112 -14.86 -6.08 -8.82
N ASP A 113 -14.61 -5.39 -7.71
CA ASP A 113 -15.41 -5.47 -6.50
C ASP A 113 -16.86 -4.98 -6.72
N HIS A 114 -17.05 -3.92 -7.50
CA HIS A 114 -18.38 -3.49 -7.95
C HIS A 114 -19.08 -4.60 -8.74
N MET A 115 -18.40 -5.25 -9.69
CA MET A 115 -18.99 -6.33 -10.48
C MET A 115 -19.37 -7.53 -9.62
N LYS A 116 -18.53 -7.91 -8.65
CA LYS A 116 -18.85 -8.98 -7.69
C LYS A 116 -20.09 -8.64 -6.87
N ARG A 117 -20.21 -7.41 -6.34
CA ARG A 117 -21.28 -7.04 -5.41
C ARG A 117 -22.60 -6.64 -6.09
N VAL A 118 -22.53 -5.95 -7.22
CA VAL A 118 -23.70 -5.41 -7.92
C VAL A 118 -24.20 -6.35 -9.02
N HIS A 119 -23.28 -7.04 -9.69
CA HIS A 119 -23.62 -7.92 -10.82
C HIS A 119 -23.45 -9.41 -10.50
N GLN A 120 -23.08 -9.75 -9.25
CA GLN A 120 -22.81 -11.13 -8.82
C GLN A 120 -21.84 -11.84 -9.78
N HIS A 121 -20.87 -11.09 -10.32
CA HIS A 121 -19.92 -11.59 -11.29
C HIS A 121 -19.02 -12.64 -10.63
N VAL A 122 -19.08 -13.86 -11.14
CA VAL A 122 -18.19 -14.95 -10.76
C VAL A 122 -17.11 -15.04 -11.84
N GLU A 123 -15.84 -15.03 -11.41
CA GLU A 123 -14.67 -15.15 -12.30
C GLU A 123 -14.62 -16.51 -13.01
#